data_AF-A0A3N5ERC1-F1
#
_entry.id   AF-A0A3N5ERC1-F1
#
_cell.length_a   1.000
_cell.length_b   1.000
_cell.length_c   1.000
_cell.angle_alpha   90.00
_cell.angle_beta   90.00
_cell.angle_gamma   90.00
#
_symmetry.space_group_name_H-M   'P 1'
#
loop_
_entity.id
_entity.type
_entity.pdbx_description
1 polymer ?
#
loop_
_entity_poly.entity_id
_entity_poly.type
_entity_poly.pdbx_seq_one_letter_code
_entity_poly.pdbx_strand_id
1 'polypeptide(L)'
;CVVMILIYMLMVGWFKDYITPLVVMAAIPFSLIGILPAHWGFGAFFTATSMIGFMAGAGIVVRNSIILVDFIELRVREGQPLAKAVVDAGAIRFRPMLLTALAVVVGASVILADPIFQGLAISLMFGEIASLLISRMAVPVLYFILKKHQHPELLNAHEAQLS
;
A
#
# COMPACT_ATOMS: atom_id res chain seq x y z
N CYS A 1 -16.21 3.79 -5.29
CA CYS A 1 -16.70 4.03 -3.91
C CYS A 1 -17.11 2.75 -3.17
N VAL A 2 -17.97 1.89 -3.73
CA VAL A 2 -18.41 0.65 -3.04
C VAL A 2 -17.25 -0.24 -2.59
N VAL A 3 -16.26 -0.49 -3.46
CA VAL A 3 -15.08 -1.31 -3.12
C VAL A 3 -14.28 -0.74 -1.95
N MET A 4 -14.07 0.58 -1.91
CA MET A 4 -13.36 1.23 -0.79
C MET A 4 -14.11 1.06 0.53
N ILE A 5 -15.45 1.19 0.52
CA ILE A 5 -16.28 1.01 1.71
C ILE A 5 -16.21 -0.44 2.21
N LEU A 6 -16.27 -1.41 1.31
CA LEU A 6 -16.15 -2.83 1.66
C LEU A 6 -14.78 -3.14 2.26
N ILE A 7 -13.70 -2.66 1.64
CA ILE A 7 -12.33 -2.83 2.17
C ILE A 7 -12.22 -2.19 3.55
N TYR A 8 -12.76 -0.98 3.74
CA TYR A 8 -12.75 -0.30 5.04
C TYR A 8 -13.43 -1.12 6.14
N MET A 9 -14.67 -1.56 5.91
CA MET A 9 -15.40 -2.36 6.91
C MET A 9 -14.65 -3.65 7.27
N LEU A 10 -14.08 -4.32 6.28
CA LEU A 10 -13.33 -5.56 6.48
C LEU A 10 -12.06 -5.31 7.30
N MET A 11 -11.34 -4.22 7.01
CA MET A 11 -10.14 -3.83 7.75
C MET A 11 -10.44 -3.39 9.19
N VAL A 12 -11.52 -2.62 9.41
CA VAL A 12 -11.95 -2.23 10.76
C VAL A 12 -12.28 -3.47 11.59
N GLY A 13 -12.95 -4.45 11.00
CA GLY A 13 -13.22 -5.74 11.66
C GLY A 13 -11.95 -6.53 12.00
N TRP A 14 -10.91 -6.45 11.16
CA TRP A 14 -9.64 -7.15 11.37
C TRP A 14 -8.77 -6.49 12.45
N PHE A 15 -8.49 -5.20 12.30
CA PHE A 15 -7.56 -4.46 13.16
C PHE A 15 -8.19 -4.01 14.48
N LYS A 16 -9.53 -3.99 14.56
CA LYS A 16 -10.29 -3.43 15.69
C LYS A 16 -9.88 -1.99 16.04
N ASP A 17 -9.33 -1.28 15.05
CA ASP A 17 -8.89 0.11 15.11
C ASP A 17 -9.36 0.82 13.85
N TYR A 18 -9.69 2.11 13.98
CA TYR A 18 -10.23 2.94 12.90
C TYR A 18 -9.14 3.73 12.17
N ILE A 19 -7.99 3.98 12.82
CA ILE A 19 -6.90 4.77 12.24
C ILE A 19 -6.08 3.92 11.28
N THR A 20 -5.73 2.70 11.68
CA THR A 20 -4.92 1.80 10.86
C THR A 20 -5.51 1.53 9.47
N PRO A 21 -6.81 1.20 9.32
CA PRO A 21 -7.46 1.08 8.01
C PRO A 21 -7.42 2.35 7.18
N LEU A 22 -7.60 3.51 7.81
CA LEU A 22 -7.63 4.80 7.12
C LEU A 22 -6.28 5.15 6.50
N VAL A 23 -5.18 4.84 7.20
CA VAL A 23 -3.81 4.98 6.68
C VAL A 23 -3.60 4.09 5.45
N VAL A 24 -4.07 2.84 5.51
CA VAL A 24 -3.94 1.89 4.40
C VAL A 24 -4.75 2.34 3.19
N MET A 25 -5.96 2.88 3.40
CA MET A 25 -6.81 3.38 2.32
C MET A 25 -6.27 4.64 1.66
N ALA A 26 -5.50 5.47 2.39
CA ALA A 26 -4.85 6.64 1.80
C ALA A 26 -3.87 6.25 0.68
N ALA A 27 -3.37 5.01 0.65
CA ALA A 27 -2.48 4.54 -0.40
C ALA A 27 -3.19 4.27 -1.75
N ILE A 28 -4.49 3.95 -1.73
CA ILE A 28 -5.27 3.59 -2.92
C ILE A 28 -5.30 4.72 -3.98
N PRO A 29 -5.70 5.96 -3.64
CA PRO A 29 -5.78 7.04 -4.64
C PRO A 29 -4.43 7.37 -5.28
N PHE A 30 -3.31 7.10 -4.60
CA PHE A 30 -1.99 7.32 -5.19
C PHE A 30 -1.70 6.42 -6.40
N SER A 31 -2.34 5.25 -6.50
CA SER A 31 -2.21 4.40 -7.70
C SER A 31 -2.74 5.09 -8.97
N LEU A 32 -3.75 5.97 -8.85
CA LEU A 32 -4.28 6.71 -10.00
C LEU A 32 -3.26 7.68 -10.59
N ILE A 33 -2.30 8.16 -9.78
CA ILE A 33 -1.20 9.02 -10.24
C ILE A 33 -0.29 8.26 -11.23
N GLY A 34 -0.20 6.92 -11.12
CA GLY A 34 0.47 6.09 -12.12
C GLY A 34 -0.41 5.77 -13.32
N ILE A 35 -1.67 5.42 -13.07
CA ILE A 35 -2.58 4.88 -14.09
C ILE A 35 -2.97 5.93 -15.13
N LEU A 36 -3.36 7.13 -14.70
CA LEU A 36 -3.90 8.14 -15.62
C LEU A 36 -2.84 8.68 -16.60
N PRO A 37 -1.62 9.06 -16.15
CA PRO A 37 -0.57 9.49 -17.07
C PRO A 37 -0.12 8.36 -17.99
N ALA A 38 -0.12 7.11 -17.53
CA ALA A 38 0.21 5.98 -18.37
C ALA A 38 -0.81 5.76 -19.49
N HIS A 39 -2.11 5.82 -19.20
CA HIS A 39 -3.14 5.74 -20.24
C HIS A 39 -2.96 6.85 -21.29
N TRP A 40 -2.69 8.07 -20.83
CA TRP A 40 -2.44 9.18 -21.73
C TRP A 40 -1.17 8.98 -22.57
N GLY A 41 -0.06 8.50 -21.98
CA GLY A 41 1.20 8.26 -22.68
C GLY A 41 1.15 7.10 -23.68
N PHE A 42 0.32 6.07 -23.43
CA PHE A 42 0.09 4.96 -24.36
C PHE A 42 -1.03 5.25 -25.37
N GLY A 43 -1.71 6.40 -25.28
CA GLY A 43 -2.85 6.73 -26.13
C GLY A 43 -4.06 5.81 -25.93
N ALA A 44 -4.14 5.12 -24.79
CA ALA A 44 -5.21 4.19 -24.48
C ALA A 44 -6.31 4.88 -23.67
N PHE A 45 -7.58 4.65 -24.02
CA PHE A 45 -8.70 5.18 -23.24
C PHE A 45 -8.80 4.47 -21.89
N PHE A 46 -9.20 5.21 -20.87
CA PHE A 46 -9.57 4.63 -19.58
C PHE A 46 -10.95 3.98 -19.70
N THR A 47 -10.97 2.65 -19.82
CA THR A 47 -12.16 1.83 -20.09
C THR A 47 -12.64 1.05 -18.87
N ALA A 48 -13.73 0.29 -19.03
CA ALA A 48 -14.20 -0.65 -18.01
C ALA A 48 -13.12 -1.68 -17.61
N THR A 49 -12.32 -2.18 -18.55
CA THR A 49 -11.21 -3.11 -18.23
C THR A 49 -10.10 -2.43 -17.43
N SER A 50 -9.90 -1.13 -17.64
CA SER A 50 -8.98 -0.30 -16.84
C SER A 50 -9.46 -0.16 -15.39
N MET A 51 -10.77 0.04 -15.19
CA MET A 51 -11.36 0.09 -13.85
C MET A 51 -11.18 -1.21 -13.07
N ILE A 52 -11.29 -2.36 -13.75
CA ILE A 52 -11.02 -3.67 -13.14
C ILE A 52 -9.55 -3.74 -12.69
N GLY A 53 -8.63 -3.26 -13.52
CA GLY A 53 -7.19 -3.22 -13.18
C GLY A 53 -6.90 -2.33 -11.98
N PHE A 54 -7.51 -1.15 -11.93
CA PHE A 54 -7.44 -0.27 -10.76
C PHE A 54 -7.98 -0.94 -9.49
N MET A 55 -9.12 -1.62 -9.56
CA MET A 55 -9.70 -2.35 -8.42
C MET A 55 -8.81 -3.50 -7.95
N ALA A 56 -8.25 -4.27 -8.88
CA ALA A 56 -7.31 -5.35 -8.58
C ALA A 56 -6.03 -4.81 -7.93
N GLY A 57 -5.45 -3.74 -8.49
CA GLY A 57 -4.30 -3.03 -7.93
C GLY A 57 -4.57 -2.54 -6.50
N ALA A 58 -5.72 -1.91 -6.26
CA ALA A 58 -6.11 -1.46 -4.92
C ALA A 58 -6.05 -2.59 -3.87
N GLY A 59 -6.48 -3.81 -4.23
CA GLY A 59 -6.39 -4.98 -3.35
C GLY A 59 -4.94 -5.40 -3.04
N ILE A 60 -4.03 -5.29 -4.02
CA ILE A 60 -2.60 -5.58 -3.83
C ILE A 60 -1.97 -4.57 -2.87
N VAL A 61 -2.25 -3.28 -3.07
CA VAL A 61 -1.76 -2.20 -2.20
C VAL A 61 -2.23 -2.38 -0.77
N VAL A 62 -3.51 -2.72 -0.58
CA VAL A 62 -4.10 -2.99 0.74
C VAL A 62 -3.39 -4.18 1.39
N ARG A 63 -3.20 -5.30 0.67
CA ARG A 63 -2.48 -6.47 1.19
C ARG A 63 -1.06 -6.12 1.63
N ASN A 64 -0.32 -5.38 0.81
CA ASN A 64 1.05 -4.98 1.09
C ASN A 64 1.13 -4.08 2.34
N SER A 65 0.16 -3.17 2.49
CA SER A 65 0.08 -2.26 3.63
C SER A 65 -0.33 -2.98 4.93
N ILE A 66 -1.29 -3.92 4.86
CA ILE A 66 -1.72 -4.75 6.00
C ILE A 66 -0.53 -5.52 6.58
N ILE A 67 0.21 -6.23 5.72
CA ILE A 67 1.36 -7.05 6.16
C ILE A 67 2.45 -6.17 6.78
N LEU A 68 2.66 -4.97 6.24
CA LEU A 68 3.63 -4.03 6.79
C LEU A 68 3.22 -3.58 8.19
N VAL A 69 1.96 -3.13 8.36
CA VAL A 69 1.46 -2.64 9.65
C VAL A 69 1.40 -3.76 10.69
N ASP A 70 0.94 -4.95 10.32
CA ASP A 70 0.94 -6.12 11.22
C ASP A 70 2.34 -6.43 11.73
N PHE A 71 3.36 -6.33 10.86
CA PHE A 71 4.73 -6.57 11.27
C PHE A 71 5.25 -5.47 12.22
N ILE A 72 4.88 -4.21 11.99
CA ILE A 72 5.22 -3.10 12.89
C ILE A 72 4.58 -3.33 14.26
N GLU A 73 3.29 -3.66 14.30
CA GLU A 73 2.54 -3.91 15.53
C GLU A 73 3.12 -5.10 16.30
N LEU A 74 3.47 -6.19 15.60
CA LEU A 74 4.14 -7.34 16.20
C LEU A 74 5.46 -6.95 16.87
N ARG A 75 6.31 -6.19 16.19
CA ARG A 75 7.61 -5.73 16.73
C ARG A 75 7.46 -4.79 17.90
N VAL A 76 6.47 -3.91 17.87
CA VAL A 76 6.14 -3.04 19.01
C VAL A 76 5.69 -3.86 20.22
N ARG A 77 4.90 -4.92 20.02
CA ARG A 77 4.47 -5.85 21.09
C ARG A 77 5.62 -6.66 21.67
N GLU A 78 6.64 -6.95 20.87
CA GLU A 78 7.90 -7.57 21.32
C GLU A 78 8.81 -6.59 22.08
N GLY A 79 8.37 -5.35 22.30
CA GLY A 79 9.11 -4.33 23.05
C GLY A 79 10.10 -3.52 22.20
N GLN A 80 10.09 -3.64 20.87
CA GLN A 80 10.93 -2.79 20.03
C GLN A 80 10.40 -1.35 19.96
N PRO A 81 11.28 -0.33 19.97
CA PRO A 81 10.88 1.06 19.76
C PRO A 81 10.18 1.23 18.41
N LEU A 82 9.09 2.02 18.37
CA LEU A 82 8.27 2.22 17.17
C LEU A 82 9.08 2.66 15.95
N ALA A 83 10.03 3.59 16.14
CA ALA A 83 10.87 4.07 15.05
C ALA A 83 11.71 2.95 14.41
N LYS A 84 12.26 2.06 15.24
CA LYS A 84 13.05 0.91 14.78
C LYS A 84 12.17 -0.15 14.14
N ALA A 85 11.01 -0.43 14.74
CA ALA A 85 10.02 -1.37 14.20
C ALA A 85 9.54 -0.96 12.80
N VAL A 86 9.28 0.33 12.57
CA VAL A 86 8.85 0.85 11.25
C VAL A 86 9.94 0.67 10.19
N VAL A 87 11.20 0.97 10.53
CA VAL A 87 12.34 0.82 9.60
C VAL A 87 12.60 -0.66 9.29
N ASP A 88 12.64 -1.52 10.32
CA ASP A 88 12.88 -2.95 10.17
C ASP A 88 11.76 -3.63 9.37
N ALA A 89 10.50 -3.26 9.62
CA ALA A 89 9.35 -3.73 8.85
C ALA A 89 9.48 -3.36 7.37
N GLY A 90 9.80 -2.09 7.08
CA GLY A 90 9.97 -1.59 5.73
C GLY A 90 11.11 -2.30 4.99
N ALA A 91 12.23 -2.55 5.67
CA ALA A 91 13.40 -3.22 5.08
C ALA A 91 13.11 -4.69 4.74
N ILE A 92 12.47 -5.43 5.65
CA ILE A 92 12.18 -6.86 5.45
C ILE A 92 11.11 -7.06 4.37
N ARG A 93 10.09 -6.18 4.33
CA ARG A 93 8.96 -6.33 3.40
C ARG A 93 9.23 -5.80 2.00
N PHE A 94 10.28 -5.00 1.83
CA PHE A 94 10.64 -4.46 0.52
C PHE A 94 10.88 -5.53 -0.54
N ARG A 95 11.64 -6.59 -0.21
CA ARG A 95 11.95 -7.67 -1.16
C ARG A 95 10.68 -8.40 -1.64
N PRO A 96 9.78 -8.87 -0.75
CA PRO A 96 8.48 -9.41 -1.17
C PRO A 96 7.64 -8.45 -2.00
N MET A 97 7.54 -7.18 -1.61
CA MET A 97 6.73 -6.18 -2.35
C MET A 97 7.25 -5.97 -3.77
N LEU A 98 8.58 -5.88 -3.95
CA LEU A 98 9.19 -5.81 -5.27
C LEU A 98 8.85 -7.03 -6.12
N LEU A 99 8.90 -8.23 -5.55
CA LEU A 99 8.56 -9.46 -6.27
C LEU A 99 7.10 -9.46 -6.72
N THR A 100 6.18 -8.95 -5.89
CA THR A 100 4.77 -8.77 -6.28
C THR A 100 4.64 -7.79 -7.45
N ALA A 101 5.27 -6.63 -7.39
CA ALA A 101 5.20 -5.65 -8.47
C ALA A 101 5.78 -6.20 -9.77
N LEU A 102 6.92 -6.89 -9.71
CA LEU A 102 7.51 -7.55 -10.87
C LEU A 102 6.58 -8.61 -11.46
N ALA A 103 5.96 -9.45 -10.62
CA ALA A 103 5.01 -10.45 -11.08
C ALA A 103 3.80 -9.82 -11.77
N VAL A 104 3.25 -8.73 -11.23
CA VAL A 104 2.15 -7.98 -11.85
C VAL A 104 2.57 -7.39 -13.19
N VAL A 105 3.73 -6.76 -13.26
CA VAL A 105 4.25 -6.14 -14.49
C VAL A 105 4.49 -7.18 -15.58
N VAL A 106 5.08 -8.33 -15.23
CA VAL A 106 5.32 -9.44 -16.18
C VAL A 106 4.00 -10.09 -16.60
N GLY A 107 3.05 -10.29 -15.68
CA GLY A 107 1.75 -10.85 -16.03
C GLY A 107 0.94 -9.92 -16.95
N ALA A 108 0.97 -8.62 -16.66
CA ALA A 108 0.26 -7.62 -17.44
C ALA A 108 0.92 -7.34 -18.81
N SER A 109 2.23 -7.50 -18.95
CA SER A 109 2.90 -7.31 -20.25
C SER A 109 2.43 -8.31 -21.30
N VAL A 110 2.05 -9.53 -20.90
CA VAL A 110 1.54 -10.57 -21.82
C VAL A 110 0.20 -10.16 -22.45
N ILE A 111 -0.65 -9.48 -21.69
CA ILE A 111 -2.00 -9.06 -22.15
C ILE A 111 -2.02 -7.62 -22.70
N LEU A 112 -0.88 -6.92 -22.70
CA LEU A 112 -0.77 -5.53 -23.16
C LEU A 112 -1.04 -5.38 -24.66
N ALA A 113 -0.72 -6.40 -25.45
CA ALA A 113 -0.92 -6.40 -26.90
C ALA A 113 -2.39 -6.56 -27.30
N ASP A 114 -3.26 -6.98 -26.37
CA ASP A 114 -4.65 -7.31 -26.64
C ASP A 114 -5.54 -6.07 -26.49
N PRO A 115 -6.18 -5.53 -27.56
CA PRO A 115 -6.90 -4.26 -27.50
C PRO A 115 -8.04 -4.21 -26.47
N ILE A 116 -8.62 -5.38 -26.16
CA ILE A 116 -9.70 -5.51 -25.16
C ILE A 116 -9.15 -5.35 -23.73
N PHE A 117 -8.00 -5.96 -23.45
CA PHE A 117 -7.38 -5.99 -22.12
C PHE A 117 -6.24 -5.00 -21.96
N GLN A 118 -5.92 -4.21 -22.97
CA GLN A 118 -4.85 -3.23 -22.94
C GLN A 118 -5.01 -2.24 -21.76
N GLY A 119 -6.23 -1.75 -21.52
CA GLY A 119 -6.51 -0.86 -20.39
C GLY A 119 -6.32 -1.53 -19.01
N LEU A 120 -6.69 -2.82 -18.90
CA LEU A 120 -6.42 -3.63 -17.70
C LEU A 120 -4.92 -3.76 -17.45
N ALA A 121 -4.16 -4.09 -18.50
CA ALA A 121 -2.72 -4.25 -18.46
C ALA A 121 -2.01 -2.96 -18.01
N ILE A 122 -2.30 -1.84 -18.66
CA ILE A 122 -1.70 -0.53 -18.34
C ILE A 122 -2.03 -0.14 -16.91
N SER A 123 -3.29 -0.32 -16.48
CA SER A 123 -3.71 0.00 -15.11
C SER A 123 -2.95 -0.81 -14.06
N LEU A 124 -2.76 -2.10 -14.30
CA LEU A 124 -2.01 -2.97 -13.39
C LEU A 124 -0.51 -2.63 -13.37
N MET A 125 0.13 -2.50 -14.54
CA MET A 125 1.57 -2.23 -14.62
C MET A 125 1.93 -0.92 -13.94
N PHE A 126 1.31 0.18 -14.39
CA PHE A 126 1.69 1.51 -13.93
C PHE A 126 1.07 1.86 -12.57
N GLY A 127 -0.12 1.34 -12.28
CA GLY A 127 -0.74 1.48 -10.97
C GLY A 127 0.07 0.80 -9.88
N GLU A 128 0.56 -0.42 -10.13
CA GLU A 128 1.37 -1.16 -9.15
C GLU A 128 2.76 -0.54 -8.99
N ILE A 129 3.43 -0.12 -10.07
CA ILE A 129 4.72 0.56 -9.98
C ILE A 129 4.60 1.86 -9.18
N ALA A 130 3.64 2.73 -9.54
CA ALA A 130 3.45 3.99 -8.84
C ALA A 130 3.06 3.77 -7.38
N SER A 131 2.16 2.81 -7.11
CA SER A 131 1.76 2.50 -5.76
C SER A 131 2.91 1.93 -4.94
N LEU A 132 3.71 1.01 -5.47
CA LEU A 132 4.85 0.45 -4.74
C LEU A 132 5.85 1.54 -4.35
N LEU A 133 6.15 2.48 -5.26
CA LEU A 133 7.07 3.58 -4.97
C LEU A 133 6.50 4.54 -3.92
N ILE A 134 5.24 4.94 -4.05
CA ILE A 134 4.61 5.94 -3.18
C ILE A 134 4.23 5.31 -1.83
N SER A 135 3.51 4.20 -1.82
CA SER A 135 2.99 3.56 -0.61
C SER A 135 4.10 3.05 0.31
N ARG A 136 5.22 2.53 -0.23
CA ARG A 136 6.39 2.12 0.54
C ARG A 136 6.92 3.25 1.43
N MET A 137 6.90 4.49 0.96
CA MET A 137 7.36 5.64 1.74
C MET A 137 6.21 6.24 2.57
N ALA A 138 5.05 6.40 1.95
CA ALA A 138 3.90 7.05 2.56
C ALA A 138 3.35 6.27 3.75
N VAL A 139 3.12 4.95 3.64
CA VAL A 139 2.48 4.14 4.68
C VAL A 139 3.28 4.13 6.00
N PRO A 140 4.59 3.80 6.02
CA PRO A 140 5.36 3.83 7.27
C PRO A 140 5.49 5.24 7.86
N VAL A 141 5.62 6.28 7.03
CA VAL A 141 5.70 7.67 7.50
C VAL A 141 4.36 8.14 8.11
N LEU A 142 3.24 7.91 7.41
CA LEU A 142 1.90 8.23 7.91
C LEU A 142 1.60 7.47 9.20
N TYR A 143 1.92 6.17 9.25
CA TYR A 143 1.72 5.35 10.44
C TYR A 143 2.55 5.87 11.62
N PHE A 144 3.82 6.22 11.40
CA PHE A 144 4.69 6.78 12.43
C PHE A 144 4.15 8.11 12.97
N ILE A 145 3.75 9.03 12.11
CA ILE A 145 3.21 10.35 12.50
C ILE A 145 1.93 10.19 13.30
N LEU A 146 0.98 9.37 12.83
CA LEU A 146 -0.31 9.18 13.50
C LEU A 146 -0.17 8.49 14.86
N LYS A 147 0.65 7.44 14.95
CA LYS A 147 0.85 6.72 16.22
C LYS A 147 1.68 7.54 17.21
N LYS A 148 2.61 8.38 16.73
CA LYS A 148 3.32 9.39 17.55
C LYS A 148 2.34 10.36 18.23
N HIS A 149 1.25 10.75 17.56
CA HIS A 149 0.24 11.63 18.15
C HIS A 149 -0.71 10.94 19.13
N GLN A 150 -0.91 9.61 19.03
CA GLN A 150 -1.83 8.87 19.89
C GLN A 150 -1.18 8.26 21.14
N HIS A 151 0.12 7.92 21.11
CA HIS A 151 0.81 7.28 22.24
C HIS A 151 2.21 7.87 22.47
N PRO A 152 2.32 9.06 23.09
CA PRO A 152 3.61 9.66 23.44
C PRO A 152 4.44 8.81 24.43
N GLU A 153 3.78 7.95 25.23
CA GLU A 153 4.41 7.01 26.18
C GLU A 153 5.44 6.06 25.51
N LEU A 154 5.20 5.66 24.25
CA LEU A 154 6.04 4.72 23.50
C LEU A 154 7.37 5.35 23.02
N LEU A 155 7.47 6.68 23.06
CA LEU A 155 8.69 7.44 22.80
C LEU A 155 9.50 7.62 24.09
N ASN A 156 8.83 7.81 25.23
CA ASN A 156 9.48 8.04 26.53
C ASN A 156 10.28 6.83 27.03
N ALA A 157 9.90 5.61 26.64
CA ALA A 157 10.69 4.41 26.93
C ALA A 157 12.08 4.43 26.25
N HIS A 158 12.22 5.14 25.14
CA HIS A 158 13.50 5.32 24.43
C HIS A 158 14.38 6.37 25.13
N GLU A 159 13.80 7.41 25.72
CA GLU A 159 14.55 8.37 26.55
C GLU A 159 14.95 7.76 27.91
N ALA A 160 14.10 6.94 28.52
CA ALA A 160 14.37 6.29 29.80
C ALA A 160 15.40 5.15 29.75
N GLN A 161 15.69 4.56 28.58
CA GLN A 161 16.77 3.58 28.39
C GLN A 161 18.14 4.23 28.05
N LEU A 162 18.15 5.52 27.75
CA LEU A 162 19.36 6.31 27.48
C LEU A 162 19.81 7.16 28.69
N SER A 163 19.03 7.17 29.78
CA SER A 163 19.33 7.77 31.09
C SER A 163 19.61 6.70 32.14
#